data_AF-A0A811SCF4-F1
#
_entry.id   AF-A0A811SCF4-F1
#
_cell.length_a   1.000
_cell.length_b   1.000
_cell.length_c   1.000
_cell.angle_alpha   90.00
_cell.angle_beta   90.00
_cell.angle_gamma   90.00
#
_symmetry.space_group_name_H-M   'P 1'
#
loop_
_entity.id
_entity.type
_entity.pdbx_description
1 polymer ?
#
loop_
_entity_poly.entity_id
_entity_poly.type
_entity_poly.pdbx_seq_one_letter_code
_entity_poly.pdbx_strand_id
1 'polypeptide(L)'
;MAMEEGAMAKAKLVAAVLVLEMLIAGFHVVSRAALDMGVSKMAFVVYRNGSALLVIAPVAYFLEKKDRPPLTLRLTIDFFMLAAVGVTFTQGLYIIGLYYLSPTYVSVIQNSVPAITFVMAAVLRFVTTISPSN
;
A
#
# COMPACT_ATOMS: atom_id res chain seq x y z
N MET A 1 -16.34 31.13 -1.70
CA MET A 1 -16.72 30.08 -0.73
C MET A 1 -16.49 28.67 -1.30
N ALA A 2 -17.21 28.19 -2.32
CA ALA A 2 -16.98 26.86 -2.91
C ALA A 2 -15.58 26.64 -3.55
N MET A 3 -15.00 27.67 -4.18
CA MET A 3 -13.62 27.59 -4.70
C MET A 3 -12.55 27.52 -3.59
N GLU A 4 -12.82 28.11 -2.43
CA GLU A 4 -11.88 28.15 -1.29
C GLU A 4 -11.90 26.81 -0.54
N GLU A 5 -13.08 26.19 -0.44
CA GLU A 5 -13.26 24.85 0.12
C GLU A 5 -12.55 23.77 -0.73
N GLY A 6 -12.67 23.87 -2.05
CA GLY A 6 -11.96 22.99 -2.98
C GLY A 6 -10.44 23.18 -2.96
N ALA A 7 -9.96 24.41 -2.81
CA ALA A 7 -8.54 24.70 -2.66
C ALA A 7 -7.97 24.14 -1.34
N MET A 8 -8.70 24.30 -0.23
CA MET A 8 -8.32 23.76 1.07
C MET A 8 -8.28 22.22 1.07
N ALA A 9 -9.26 21.56 0.45
CA ALA A 9 -9.28 20.10 0.33
C ALA A 9 -8.08 19.57 -0.46
N LYS A 10 -7.75 20.20 -1.59
CA LYS A 10 -6.54 19.88 -2.37
C LYS A 10 -5.27 20.09 -1.56
N ALA A 11 -5.16 21.20 -0.83
CA ALA A 11 -4.01 21.48 0.02
C ALA A 11 -3.84 20.41 1.12
N LYS A 12 -4.95 20.01 1.77
CA LYS A 12 -4.95 18.92 2.76
C LYS A 12 -4.50 17.59 2.17
N LEU A 13 -4.98 17.22 0.98
CA LEU A 13 -4.57 16.00 0.29
C LEU A 13 -3.08 16.01 -0.07
N VAL A 14 -2.59 17.12 -0.63
CA VAL A 14 -1.16 17.26 -0.96
C VAL A 14 -0.30 17.18 0.29
N ALA A 15 -0.68 17.87 1.36
CA ALA A 15 0.03 17.79 2.64
C ALA A 15 0.04 16.36 3.21
N ALA A 16 -1.09 15.64 3.12
CA ALA A 16 -1.16 14.24 3.56
C ALA A 16 -0.23 13.32 2.75
N VAL A 17 -0.18 13.49 1.43
CA VAL A 17 0.73 12.73 0.56
C VAL A 17 2.19 13.06 0.90
N LEU A 18 2.54 14.33 1.09
CA LEU A 18 3.90 14.71 1.46
C LEU A 18 4.34 14.10 2.80
N VAL A 19 3.46 14.13 3.80
CA VAL A 19 3.73 13.48 5.10
C VAL A 19 3.90 11.98 4.93
N LEU A 20 3.04 11.33 4.14
CA LEU A 20 3.15 9.91 3.83
C LEU A 20 4.49 9.56 3.17
N GLU A 21 4.90 10.31 2.15
CA GLU A 21 6.18 10.11 1.45
C GLU A 21 7.37 10.30 2.39
N MET A 22 7.33 11.29 3.30
CA MET A 22 8.37 11.47 4.32
C MET A 22 8.45 10.28 5.27
N LEU A 23 7.31 9.74 5.71
CA LEU A 23 7.26 8.54 6.55
C LEU A 23 7.80 7.30 5.81
N ILE A 24 7.47 7.14 4.53
CA ILE A 24 7.98 6.06 3.68
C ILE A 24 9.49 6.18 3.51
N ALA A 25 10.01 7.39 3.23
CA ALA A 25 11.44 7.63 3.11
C ALA A 25 12.18 7.33 4.43
N GLY A 26 11.66 7.81 5.57
CA GLY A 26 12.20 7.49 6.89
C GLY A 26 12.19 5.99 7.17
N PHE A 27 11.11 5.31 6.82
CA PHE A 27 11.02 3.85 6.92
C PHE A 27 12.12 3.15 6.08
N HIS A 28 12.40 3.60 4.86
CA HIS A 28 13.48 3.04 4.04
C HIS A 28 14.85 3.22 4.67
N VAL A 29 15.14 4.39 5.26
CA VAL A 29 16.41 4.66 5.96
C VAL A 29 16.59 3.73 7.16
N VAL A 30 15.57 3.63 8.02
CA VAL A 30 15.61 2.73 9.20
C VAL A 30 15.71 1.26 8.78
N SER A 31 14.97 0.88 7.74
CA SER A 31 15.05 -0.48 7.17
C SER A 31 16.45 -0.82 6.68
N ARG A 32 17.10 0.13 5.99
CA ARG A 32 18.46 -0.05 5.50
C ARG A 32 19.45 -0.23 6.65
N ALA A 33 19.38 0.63 7.66
CA ALA A 33 20.22 0.52 8.86
C ALA A 33 20.03 -0.84 9.58
N ALA A 34 18.79 -1.31 9.72
CA ALA A 34 18.50 -2.62 10.32
C ALA A 34 19.11 -3.79 9.53
N LEU A 35 19.02 -3.75 8.21
CA LEU A 35 19.60 -4.79 7.34
C LEU A 35 21.13 -4.75 7.35
N ASP A 36 21.73 -3.56 7.39
CA ASP A 36 23.19 -3.39 7.45
C ASP A 36 23.78 -3.87 8.80
N MET A 37 22.97 -3.89 9.87
CA MET A 37 23.29 -4.54 11.14
C MET A 37 23.19 -6.08 11.11
N GLY A 38 22.89 -6.69 9.96
CA GLY A 38 22.86 -8.13 9.77
C GLY A 38 21.51 -8.79 10.06
N VAL A 39 20.42 -8.02 10.24
CA VAL A 39 19.07 -8.60 10.37
C VAL A 39 18.69 -9.30 9.06
N SER A 40 18.25 -10.56 9.15
CA SER A 40 17.76 -11.31 8.00
C SER A 40 16.61 -10.56 7.30
N LYS A 41 16.66 -10.44 5.97
CA LYS A 41 15.61 -9.78 5.17
C LYS A 41 14.21 -10.36 5.46
N MET A 42 14.12 -11.69 5.60
CA MET A 42 12.85 -12.36 5.90
C MET A 42 12.37 -12.06 7.32
N ALA A 43 13.28 -12.08 8.30
CA ALA A 43 12.96 -11.72 9.68
C ALA A 43 12.48 -10.27 9.76
N PHE A 44 13.17 -9.34 9.09
CA PHE A 44 12.79 -7.94 9.02
C PHE A 44 11.35 -7.74 8.50
N VAL A 45 10.98 -8.45 7.43
CA VAL A 45 9.62 -8.37 6.86
C VAL A 45 8.56 -8.91 7.81
N VAL A 46 8.85 -10.01 8.52
CA VAL A 46 7.94 -10.57 9.54
C VAL A 46 7.76 -9.60 10.70
N TYR A 47 8.86 -9.05 11.25
CA TYR A 47 8.80 -8.09 12.35
C TYR A 47 8.09 -6.80 11.95
N ARG A 48 8.30 -6.31 10.73
CA ARG A 48 7.59 -5.13 10.21
C ARG A 48 6.07 -5.36 10.15
N ASN A 49 5.63 -6.46 9.54
CA ASN A 49 4.20 -6.74 9.42
C ASN A 49 3.56 -7.03 10.79
N GLY A 50 4.27 -7.73 11.67
CA GLY A 50 3.83 -8.00 13.03
C GLY A 50 3.70 -6.73 13.87
N SER A 51 4.69 -5.84 13.84
CA SER A 51 4.64 -4.55 14.53
C SER A 51 3.54 -3.64 13.97
N ALA A 52 3.38 -3.59 12.65
CA ALA A 52 2.28 -2.86 12.02
C ALA A 52 0.91 -3.38 12.51
N LEU A 53 0.73 -4.70 12.58
CA LEU A 53 -0.48 -5.30 13.14
C LEU A 53 -0.69 -4.89 14.61
N LEU A 54 0.35 -4.96 15.44
CA LEU A 54 0.26 -4.60 16.86
C LEU A 54 -0.10 -3.13 17.09
N VAL A 55 0.38 -2.22 16.24
CA VAL A 55 0.10 -0.78 16.33
C VAL A 55 -1.28 -0.45 15.76
N ILE A 56 -1.63 -1.04 14.62
CA ILE A 56 -2.89 -0.72 13.91
C ILE A 56 -4.08 -1.43 14.56
N ALA A 57 -3.94 -2.66 15.03
CA ALA A 57 -5.02 -3.44 15.62
C ALA A 57 -5.79 -2.71 16.76
N PRO A 58 -5.14 -2.09 17.76
CA PRO A 58 -5.86 -1.36 18.79
C PRO A 58 -6.57 -0.12 18.22
N VAL A 59 -5.91 0.62 17.33
CA VAL A 59 -6.49 1.82 16.71
C VAL A 59 -7.73 1.46 15.88
N ALA A 60 -7.64 0.43 15.05
CA ALA A 60 -8.76 -0.11 14.28
C ALA A 60 -9.88 -0.60 15.21
N TYR A 61 -9.55 -1.34 16.28
CA TYR A 61 -10.53 -1.81 17.24
C TYR A 61 -11.30 -0.66 17.90
N PHE A 62 -10.63 0.42 18.31
CA PHE A 62 -11.29 1.54 18.99
C PHE A 62 -12.08 2.45 18.03
N LEU A 63 -11.56 2.71 16.83
CA LEU A 63 -12.21 3.57 15.84
C LEU A 63 -13.43 2.90 15.19
N GLU A 64 -13.33 1.61 14.87
CA GLU A 64 -14.33 0.90 14.06
C GLU A 64 -15.27 0.02 14.91
N LYS A 65 -15.18 0.09 16.24
CA LYS A 65 -15.94 -0.76 17.18
C LYS A 65 -17.44 -0.79 16.89
N LYS A 66 -18.01 0.34 16.44
CA LYS A 66 -19.45 0.52 16.22
C LYS A 66 -19.93 0.03 14.85
N ASP A 67 -19.12 0.17 13.81
CA ASP A 67 -19.51 -0.09 12.41
C ASP A 67 -18.85 -1.35 11.82
N ARG A 68 -18.31 -2.24 12.67
CA ARG A 68 -17.60 -3.44 12.22
C ARG A 68 -18.52 -4.44 11.49
N PRO A 69 -18.26 -4.77 10.21
CA PRO A 69 -18.91 -5.91 9.59
C PRO A 69 -18.42 -7.20 10.28
N PRO A 70 -19.27 -8.23 10.41
CA PRO A 70 -18.84 -9.50 11.00
C PRO A 70 -17.73 -10.12 10.15
N LEU A 71 -16.63 -10.52 10.81
CA LEU A 71 -15.56 -11.30 10.18
C LEU A 71 -16.11 -12.67 9.81
N THR A 72 -16.50 -12.82 8.54
CA THR A 72 -16.90 -14.11 7.97
C THR A 72 -15.68 -14.87 7.48
N LEU A 73 -15.76 -16.20 7.46
CA LEU A 73 -14.67 -17.05 6.96
C LEU A 73 -14.30 -16.71 5.51
N ARG A 74 -15.28 -16.33 4.68
CA ARG A 74 -15.05 -15.86 3.31
C ARG A 74 -14.19 -14.60 3.27
N LEU A 75 -14.52 -13.59 4.08
CA LEU A 75 -13.76 -12.35 4.15
C LEU A 75 -12.33 -12.59 4.65
N THR A 76 -12.15 -13.50 5.61
CA THR A 76 -10.82 -13.90 6.09
C THR A 76 -9.99 -14.57 5.00
N ILE A 77 -10.60 -15.45 4.19
CA ILE A 77 -9.92 -16.06 3.04
C ILE A 77 -9.56 -15.01 2.00
N ASP A 78 -10.46 -14.06 1.71
CA ASP A 78 -10.20 -12.98 0.76
C ASP A 78 -9.00 -12.12 1.22
N PHE A 79 -8.95 -11.74 2.51
CA PHE A 79 -7.79 -11.03 3.07
C PHE A 79 -6.51 -11.86 3.03
N PHE A 80 -6.60 -13.16 3.33
CA PHE A 80 -5.45 -14.06 3.26
C PHE A 80 -4.90 -14.16 1.83
N MET A 81 -5.77 -14.37 0.84
CA MET A 81 -5.39 -14.41 -0.57
C MET A 81 -4.82 -13.08 -1.03
N LEU A 82 -5.40 -11.95 -0.60
CA LEU A 82 -4.86 -10.62 -0.88
C LEU A 82 -3.47 -10.42 -0.29
N ALA A 83 -3.22 -10.87 0.94
CA ALA A 83 -1.90 -10.77 1.56
C ALA A 83 -0.86 -11.72 0.92
N ALA A 84 -1.27 -12.95 0.59
CA ALA A 84 -0.41 -13.95 -0.03
C ALA A 84 -0.02 -13.54 -1.45
N VAL A 85 -1.00 -13.22 -2.31
CA VAL A 85 -0.77 -12.89 -3.72
C VAL A 85 -0.40 -11.42 -3.89
N GLY A 86 -1.13 -10.51 -3.24
CA GLY A 86 -0.94 -9.08 -3.44
C GLY A 86 0.36 -8.56 -2.81
N VAL A 87 0.65 -8.95 -1.56
CA VAL A 87 1.80 -8.42 -0.81
C VAL A 87 3.03 -9.32 -0.95
N THR A 88 2.89 -10.60 -0.57
CA THR A 88 4.04 -11.51 -0.46
C THR A 88 4.65 -11.83 -1.82
N PHE A 89 3.82 -12.19 -2.80
CA PHE A 89 4.30 -12.50 -4.14
C PHE A 89 4.92 -11.28 -4.83
N THR A 90 4.28 -10.11 -4.74
CA THR A 90 4.83 -8.85 -5.27
C THR A 90 6.18 -8.52 -4.64
N GLN A 91 6.33 -8.67 -3.32
CA GLN A 91 7.59 -8.41 -2.64
C GLN A 91 8.68 -9.43 -3.03
N GLY A 92 8.31 -10.70 -3.19
CA GLY A 92 9.22 -11.74 -3.70
C GLY A 92 9.70 -11.46 -5.12
N LEU A 93 8.77 -11.16 -6.03
CA LEU A 93 9.08 -10.78 -7.41
C LEU A 93 9.91 -9.50 -7.49
N TYR A 94 9.69 -8.53 -6.60
CA TYR A 94 10.51 -7.32 -6.53
C TYR A 94 11.97 -7.64 -6.17
N ILE A 95 12.19 -8.51 -5.19
CA ILE A 95 13.55 -8.94 -4.79
C ILE A 95 14.22 -9.73 -5.92
N ILE A 96 13.50 -10.65 -6.56
CA ILE A 96 13.97 -11.40 -7.73
C ILE A 96 14.28 -10.43 -8.88
N GLY A 97 13.41 -9.45 -9.11
CA GLY A 97 13.58 -8.41 -10.12
C GLY A 97 14.85 -7.60 -9.88
N LEU A 98 15.13 -7.18 -8.64
CA LEU A 98 16.40 -6.51 -8.31
C LEU A 98 17.64 -7.40 -8.46
N TYR A 99 17.49 -8.72 -8.37
CA TYR A 99 18.58 -9.66 -8.56
C TYR A 99 18.92 -9.86 -10.05
N TYR A 100 17.91 -9.93 -10.91
CA TYR A 100 18.09 -10.19 -12.35
C TYR A 100 18.07 -8.94 -13.24
N LEU A 101 17.45 -7.86 -12.79
CA LEU A 101 17.28 -6.60 -13.52
C LEU A 101 18.04 -5.49 -12.80
N SER A 102 18.44 -4.45 -13.55
CA SER A 102 19.03 -3.27 -12.93
C SER A 102 17.97 -2.49 -12.12
N PRO A 103 18.38 -1.73 -11.09
CA PRO A 103 17.48 -0.85 -10.35
C PRO A 103 16.68 0.12 -11.25
N THR A 104 17.27 0.53 -12.38
CA THR A 104 16.60 1.36 -13.39
C THR A 104 15.41 0.64 -14.02
N TYR A 105 15.57 -0.63 -14.42
CA TYR A 105 14.46 -1.41 -14.99
C TYR A 105 13.33 -1.63 -13.98
N VAL A 106 13.67 -1.96 -12.74
CA VAL A 106 12.67 -2.10 -11.66
C VAL A 106 11.92 -0.80 -11.42
N SER A 107 12.62 0.34 -11.47
CA SER A 107 12.00 1.68 -11.34
C SER A 107 11.05 2.01 -12.50
N VAL A 108 11.41 1.64 -13.74
CA VAL A 108 10.53 1.81 -14.91
C VAL A 108 9.25 0.98 -14.76
N ILE A 109 9.36 -0.27 -14.28
CA ILE A 109 8.19 -1.12 -14.03
C ILE A 109 7.29 -0.49 -12.97
N GLN A 110 7.85 -0.01 -11.85
CA GLN A 110 7.09 0.64 -10.79
C GLN A 110 6.39 1.92 -11.26
N ASN A 111 7.09 2.77 -12.02
CA ASN A 111 6.50 4.00 -12.58
C ASN A 111 5.42 3.73 -13.63
N SER A 112 5.43 2.54 -14.24
CA SER A 112 4.41 2.10 -15.20
C SER A 112 3.18 1.48 -14.54
N VAL A 113 3.21 1.21 -13.22
CA VAL A 113 2.08 0.62 -12.49
C VAL A 113 0.78 1.39 -12.71
N PRO A 114 0.73 2.74 -12.56
CA PRO A 114 -0.51 3.48 -12.80
C PRO A 114 -1.05 3.29 -14.22
N ALA A 115 -0.18 3.32 -15.24
CA ALA A 115 -0.58 3.13 -16.63
C ALA A 115 -1.15 1.72 -16.87
N ILE A 116 -0.49 0.68 -16.36
CA ILE A 116 -0.96 -0.71 -16.43
C ILE A 116 -2.31 -0.85 -15.70
N THR A 117 -2.45 -0.24 -14.53
CA THR A 117 -3.71 -0.23 -13.77
C THR A 117 -4.84 0.41 -14.55
N PHE A 118 -4.60 1.55 -15.22
CA PHE A 118 -5.62 2.20 -16.06
C PHE A 118 -6.04 1.31 -17.24
N VAL A 119 -5.09 0.69 -17.94
CA VAL A 119 -5.39 -0.24 -19.03
C VAL A 119 -6.22 -1.41 -18.53
N MET A 120 -5.82 -2.03 -17.41
CA MET A 120 -6.55 -3.12 -16.79
C MET A 120 -7.97 -2.70 -16.38
N ALA A 121 -8.11 -1.53 -15.75
CA ALA A 121 -9.42 -1.01 -15.34
C ALA A 121 -10.33 -0.68 -16.54
N ALA A 122 -9.75 -0.23 -17.67
CA ALA A 122 -10.48 0.00 -18.92
C ALA A 122 -10.95 -1.33 -19.55
N VAL A 123 -10.07 -2.33 -19.63
CA VAL A 123 -10.40 -3.68 -20.14
C VAL A 123 -11.50 -4.34 -19.29
N LEU A 124 -11.41 -4.22 -17.97
CA LEU A 124 -12.39 -4.76 -17.03
C LEU A 124 -13.66 -3.89 -16.88
N ARG A 125 -13.77 -2.79 -17.64
CA ARG A 125 -14.90 -1.82 -17.62
C ARG A 125 -15.20 -1.17 -16.26
N PHE A 126 -14.23 -1.17 -15.33
CA PHE A 126 -14.36 -0.49 -14.04
C PHE A 126 -14.32 1.04 -14.17
N VAL A 127 -13.63 1.56 -15.20
CA VAL A 127 -13.57 3.01 -15.47
C VAL A 127 -14.90 3.57 -15.99
N THR A 128 -15.72 2.75 -16.65
CA THR A 128 -16.98 3.19 -17.28
C THR A 128 -18.19 3.19 -16.34
N THR A 129 -18.05 2.67 -15.11
CA THR A 129 -19.18 2.58 -14.15
C THR A 129 -19.25 3.77 -13.19
N ILE A 130 -18.28 4.69 -13.22
CA ILE A 130 -18.34 5.96 -12.48
C ILE A 130 -19.15 6.98 -13.30
N SER A 131 -20.37 6.61 -13.67
CA SER A 131 -21.38 7.58 -14.10
C SER A 131 -21.96 8.20 -12.82
N PRO A 132 -21.98 9.53 -12.66
CA PRO A 132 -22.65 10.15 -11.53
C PRO A 132 -24.13 9.80 -11.63
N SER A 133 -24.62 8.95 -10.74
CA SER A 133 -26.06 8.80 -10.54
C SER A 133 -26.53 9.99 -9.70
N ASN A 134 -27.19 10.92 -10.38
CA ASN A 134 -27.94 12.09 -9.89
C ASN A 134 -27.13 13.25 -9.32
#